data_AF-A0A6A4QNC6-F1
#
_entry.id   AF-A0A6A4QNC6-F1
#
_cell.length_a   1.000
_cell.length_b   1.000
_cell.length_c   1.000
_cell.angle_alpha   90.00
_cell.angle_beta   90.00
_cell.angle_gamma   90.00
#
_symmetry.space_group_name_H-M   'P 1'
#
loop_
_entity.id
_entity.type
_entity.pdbx_description
1 polymer ?
#
loop_
_entity_poly.entity_id
_entity_poly.type
_entity_poly.pdbx_seq_one_letter_code
_entity_poly.pdbx_strand_id
1 'polypeptide(L)'
;MTCSTRQLGLTSIQKQLVARVAGRDAVCDENGVQESVLWFKSFDEKGAEISVGLSLEIVERMKWEQGRVGWVGGNDRKVRLERVEEFGLNKMWKHFSCYVLVESFVLKRMDGKLVLAYDYRHTHQIRCKWE
;
A
#
# COMPACT_ATOMS: atom_id res chain seq x y z
N MET A 1 -20.15 -3.87 -40.28
CA MET A 1 -19.92 -4.93 -39.28
C MET A 1 -19.31 -4.28 -38.05
N THR A 2 -20.11 -3.98 -37.03
CA THR A 2 -19.61 -3.44 -35.77
C THR A 2 -19.12 -4.59 -34.91
N CYS A 3 -17.80 -4.81 -34.92
CA CYS A 3 -17.15 -5.76 -34.03
C CYS A 3 -17.25 -5.22 -32.60
N SER A 4 -18.17 -5.78 -31.80
CA SER A 4 -18.38 -5.34 -30.41
C SER A 4 -17.24 -5.88 -29.53
N THR A 5 -16.16 -5.11 -29.40
CA THR A 5 -15.10 -5.38 -28.42
C THR A 5 -15.69 -5.28 -27.02
N ARG A 6 -15.57 -6.35 -26.21
CA ARG A 6 -15.94 -6.28 -24.78
C ARG A 6 -14.78 -5.67 -24.01
N GLN A 7 -15.02 -4.55 -23.34
CA GLN A 7 -14.05 -3.93 -22.43
C GLN A 7 -14.37 -4.34 -21.00
N LEU A 8 -13.35 -4.79 -20.27
CA LEU A 8 -13.45 -4.98 -18.82
C LEU A 8 -12.79 -3.77 -18.16
N GLY A 9 -13.61 -2.95 -17.50
CA GLY A 9 -13.15 -1.86 -16.65
C GLY A 9 -12.93 -2.39 -15.23
N LEU A 10 -11.68 -2.36 -14.77
CA LEU A 10 -11.34 -2.62 -13.38
C LEU A 10 -11.13 -1.29 -12.67
N THR A 11 -11.99 -0.99 -11.71
CA THR A 11 -11.82 0.16 -10.81
C THR A 11 -11.52 -0.35 -9.40
N SER A 12 -10.40 0.09 -8.84
CA SER A 12 -9.98 -0.30 -7.49
C SER A 12 -9.43 0.90 -6.75
N ILE A 13 -9.85 1.11 -5.50
CA ILE A 13 -9.28 2.14 -4.64
C ILE A 13 -8.24 1.47 -3.76
N GLN A 14 -6.98 1.86 -3.93
CA GLN A 14 -5.85 1.29 -3.21
C GLN A 14 -5.23 2.34 -2.29
N LYS A 15 -4.91 1.95 -1.05
CA LYS A 15 -4.08 2.80 -0.18
C LYS A 15 -2.63 2.72 -0.65
N GLN A 16 -1.97 3.87 -0.84
CA GLN A 16 -0.54 3.90 -1.19
C GLN A 16 0.34 3.55 0.00
N LEU A 17 -0.11 3.93 1.20
CA LEU A 17 0.61 3.73 2.45
C LEU A 17 -0.21 2.85 3.38
N VAL A 18 0.37 1.75 3.85
CA VAL A 18 -0.28 0.81 4.78
C VAL A 18 0.69 0.48 5.91
N ALA A 19 0.30 0.83 7.14
CA ALA A 19 1.08 0.49 8.32
C ALA A 19 0.45 -0.71 9.05
N ARG A 20 1.30 -1.56 9.62
CA ARG A 20 0.89 -2.68 10.46
C ARG A 20 1.71 -2.75 11.73
N VAL A 21 1.05 -2.80 12.89
CA VAL A 21 1.68 -2.97 14.20
C VAL A 21 1.44 -4.39 14.67
N ALA A 22 2.50 -5.14 14.98
CA ALA A 22 2.44 -6.55 15.35
C ALA A 22 1.61 -7.41 14.36
N GLY A 23 1.66 -7.08 13.07
CA GLY A 23 0.92 -7.76 12.00
C GLY A 23 -0.53 -7.32 11.79
N ARG A 24 -1.05 -6.39 12.60
CA ARG A 24 -2.41 -5.85 12.52
C ARG A 24 -2.41 -4.49 11.85
N ASP A 25 -3.45 -4.18 11.09
CA ASP A 25 -3.59 -2.86 10.46
C ASP A 25 -3.50 -1.74 11.51
N ALA A 26 -2.72 -0.72 11.18
CA ALA A 26 -2.49 0.43 12.03
C ALA A 26 -2.85 1.72 11.30
N VAL A 27 -3.33 2.69 12.08
CA VAL A 27 -3.58 4.05 11.64
C VAL A 27 -2.44 4.92 12.15
N CYS A 28 -1.84 5.71 11.26
CA CYS A 28 -0.93 6.78 11.61
C CYS A 28 -1.47 8.09 11.08
N ASP A 29 -1.28 9.17 11.83
CA ASP A 29 -1.60 10.51 11.36
C ASP A 29 -0.34 11.37 11.30
N GLU A 30 0.06 11.70 10.08
CA GLU A 30 1.21 12.58 9.82
C GLU A 30 0.89 14.04 10.17
N ASN A 31 -0.38 14.41 10.38
CA ASN A 31 -0.79 15.77 10.73
C ASN A 31 -0.80 16.01 12.25
N GLY A 32 -0.86 14.94 13.04
CA GLY A 32 -0.88 14.97 14.50
C GLY A 32 0.49 14.77 15.14
N VAL A 33 1.58 15.20 14.47
CA VAL A 33 2.93 15.08 15.02
C VAL A 33 3.02 15.91 16.28
N GLN A 34 2.98 15.23 17.42
CA GLN A 34 3.35 15.77 18.71
C GLN A 34 4.78 15.28 18.99
N GLU A 35 5.66 16.17 19.45
CA GLU A 35 6.99 15.81 19.95
C GLU A 35 7.93 15.13 18.94
N SER A 36 7.86 15.46 17.64
CA SER A 36 8.72 14.88 16.59
C SER A 36 8.65 13.35 16.47
N VAL A 37 7.54 12.74 16.90
CA VAL A 37 7.28 11.31 16.79
C VAL A 37 6.04 11.06 15.95
N LEU A 38 6.14 10.18 14.96
CA LEU A 38 5.00 9.64 14.24
C LEU A 38 4.48 8.40 14.97
N TRP A 39 3.23 8.47 15.42
CA TRP A 39 2.57 7.38 16.14
C TRP A 39 1.76 6.50 15.19
N PHE A 40 1.96 5.19 15.34
CA PHE A 40 1.20 4.14 14.69
C PHE A 40 0.33 3.46 15.74
N LYS A 41 -0.99 3.53 15.58
CA LYS A 41 -1.96 2.99 16.52
C LYS A 41 -2.70 1.81 15.91
N SER A 42 -2.81 0.72 16.65
CA SER A 42 -3.60 -0.46 16.31
C SER A 42 -4.34 -0.94 17.57
N PHE A 43 -5.20 -1.94 17.41
CA PHE A 43 -5.99 -2.51 18.50
C PHE A 43 -5.84 -4.03 18.54
N ASP A 44 -5.71 -4.57 19.74
CA ASP A 44 -5.71 -6.01 19.94
C ASP A 44 -7.12 -6.60 19.85
N GLU A 45 -7.25 -7.92 20.00
CA GLU A 45 -8.57 -8.60 19.96
C GLU A 45 -9.50 -8.20 21.12
N LYS A 46 -8.93 -7.68 22.21
CA LYS A 46 -9.65 -7.23 23.39
C LYS A 46 -9.96 -5.73 23.33
N GLY A 47 -9.60 -5.06 22.23
CA GLY A 47 -9.80 -3.63 22.04
C GLY A 47 -8.77 -2.75 22.77
N ALA A 48 -7.69 -3.32 23.32
CA ALA A 48 -6.61 -2.55 23.91
C ALA A 48 -5.77 -1.87 22.82
N GLU A 49 -5.49 -0.58 22.99
CA GLU A 49 -4.64 0.19 22.08
C GLU A 49 -3.19 -0.30 22.17
N ILE A 50 -2.61 -0.62 21.01
CA ILE A 50 -1.19 -0.89 20.84
C ILE A 50 -0.62 0.22 19.97
N SER A 51 0.37 0.94 20.49
CA SER A 51 1.02 2.03 19.77
C SER A 51 2.52 1.81 19.60
N VAL A 52 3.05 2.26 18.46
CA VAL A 52 4.48 2.30 18.16
C VAL A 52 4.81 3.72 17.72
N GLY A 53 5.79 4.33 18.36
CA GLY A 53 6.32 5.64 17.97
C GLY A 53 7.60 5.48 17.15
N LEU A 54 7.69 6.18 16.03
CA LEU A 54 8.92 6.31 15.24
C LEU A 54 9.33 7.78 15.21
N SER A 55 10.61 8.10 15.50
CA SER A 55 11.05 9.49 15.40
C SER A 55 10.99 9.98 13.95
N LEU A 56 10.67 11.26 13.78
CA LEU A 56 10.49 11.86 12.46
C LEU A 56 11.76 11.77 11.61
N GLU A 57 12.95 11.83 12.20
CA GLU A 57 14.21 11.71 11.46
C GLU A 57 14.30 10.35 10.73
N ILE A 58 13.80 9.28 11.36
CA ILE A 58 13.73 7.96 10.74
C ILE A 58 12.65 7.95 9.65
N VAL A 59 11.47 8.52 9.91
CA VAL A 59 10.38 8.61 8.92
C VAL A 59 10.83 9.39 7.68
N GLU A 60 11.49 10.53 7.86
CA GLU A 60 12.03 11.35 6.79
C GLU A 60 13.12 10.60 6.02
N ARG A 61 13.99 9.87 6.72
CA ARG A 61 14.98 9.02 6.06
C ARG A 61 14.33 7.93 5.21
N MET A 62 13.25 7.30 5.69
CA MET A 62 12.47 6.33 4.92
C MET A 62 11.87 6.98 3.67
N LYS A 63 11.25 8.16 3.81
CA LYS A 63 10.70 8.94 2.68
C LYS A 63 11.79 9.31 1.65
N TRP A 64 12.98 9.68 2.11
CA TRP A 64 14.12 9.98 1.24
C TRP A 64 14.56 8.78 0.40
N GLU A 65 14.69 7.60 1.01
CA GLU A 65 15.04 6.38 0.27
C GLU A 65 13.95 6.01 -0.75
N GLN A 66 12.67 6.18 -0.38
CA GLN A 66 11.55 5.96 -1.30
C GLN A 66 11.58 6.89 -2.51
N GLY A 67 11.87 8.18 -2.30
CA GLY A 67 12.03 9.14 -3.41
C GLY A 67 13.15 8.75 -4.38
N ARG A 68 14.25 8.17 -3.88
CA ARG A 68 15.38 7.73 -4.71
C ARG A 68 15.05 6.52 -5.58
N VAL A 69 14.22 5.61 -5.10
CA VAL A 69 13.77 4.43 -5.86
C VAL A 69 12.57 4.72 -6.77
N GLY A 70 12.19 6.00 -6.88
CA GLY A 70 11.15 6.45 -7.80
C GLY A 70 9.74 6.30 -7.25
N TRP A 71 9.55 6.23 -5.93
CA TRP A 71 8.20 6.24 -5.36
C TRP A 71 7.53 7.59 -5.61
N VAL A 72 6.49 7.57 -6.45
CA VAL A 72 5.65 8.74 -6.75
C VAL A 72 4.38 8.66 -5.89
N GLY A 73 4.49 9.10 -4.64
CA GLY A 73 3.35 9.24 -3.73
C GLY A 73 3.02 10.70 -3.45
N GLY A 74 1.73 10.99 -3.35
CA GLY A 74 1.22 12.32 -2.98
C GLY A 74 0.72 12.36 -1.54
N ASN A 75 0.10 13.48 -1.16
CA ASN A 75 -0.59 13.63 0.13
C ASN A 75 -1.86 12.75 0.22
N ASP A 76 -2.34 12.27 -0.94
CA ASP A 76 -3.49 11.38 -1.05
C ASP A 76 -3.14 9.95 -0.66
N ARG A 77 -3.57 9.56 0.53
CA ARG A 77 -3.38 8.20 1.08
C ARG A 77 -4.05 7.10 0.25
N LYS A 78 -4.92 7.45 -0.70
CA LYS A 78 -5.69 6.53 -1.55
C LYS A 78 -5.60 6.96 -3.01
N VAL A 79 -5.29 6.03 -3.90
CA VAL A 79 -5.29 6.23 -5.34
C VAL A 79 -6.37 5.37 -5.97
N ARG A 80 -7.14 5.98 -6.87
CA ARG A 80 -8.09 5.29 -7.73
C ARG A 80 -7.33 4.72 -8.91
N LEU A 81 -7.30 3.40 -8.99
CA LEU A 81 -6.80 2.65 -10.11
C LEU A 81 -7.95 2.35 -11.05
N GLU A 82 -7.88 2.94 -12.23
CA GLU A 82 -8.76 2.59 -13.34
C GLU A 82 -7.92 1.96 -14.42
N ARG A 83 -8.26 0.74 -14.81
CA ARG A 83 -7.63 0.07 -15.93
C ARG A 83 -8.71 -0.55 -16.79
N VAL A 84 -8.70 -0.20 -18.07
CA VAL A 84 -9.56 -0.80 -19.08
C VAL A 84 -8.70 -1.76 -19.87
N GLU A 85 -9.09 -3.03 -19.89
CA GLU A 85 -8.48 -4.00 -20.80
C GLU A 85 -9.51 -4.51 -21.80
N GLU A 86 -9.07 -4.57 -23.06
CA GLU A 86 -9.87 -5.08 -24.16
C GLU A 86 -9.81 -6.61 -24.17
N PHE A 87 -10.96 -7.23 -23.95
CA PHE A 87 -11.10 -8.66 -23.98
C PHE A 87 -11.55 -9.11 -25.38
N GLY A 88 -10.67 -9.86 -26.06
CA GLY A 88 -10.93 -10.35 -27.41
C GLY A 88 -12.11 -11.33 -27.45
N LEU A 89 -12.97 -11.18 -28.46
CA LEU A 89 -14.25 -11.88 -28.66
C LEU A 89 -14.20 -13.43 -28.66
N ASN A 90 -13.01 -14.03 -28.79
CA ASN A 90 -12.84 -15.49 -28.97
C ASN A 90 -12.10 -16.19 -27.81
N LYS A 91 -11.96 -15.56 -26.63
CA LYS A 91 -11.28 -16.19 -25.49
C LYS A 91 -12.28 -16.60 -24.41
N MET A 92 -12.18 -17.84 -23.92
CA MET A 92 -12.85 -18.28 -22.68
C MET A 92 -12.46 -17.34 -21.53
N TRP A 93 -13.36 -17.16 -20.56
CA TRP A 93 -13.07 -16.45 -19.32
C TRP A 93 -11.78 -17.00 -18.71
N LYS A 94 -10.77 -16.14 -18.65
CA LYS A 94 -9.45 -16.40 -18.09
C LYS A 94 -9.33 -15.68 -16.76
N HIS A 95 -8.60 -16.23 -15.81
CA HIS A 95 -8.44 -15.60 -14.51
C HIS A 95 -7.60 -14.32 -14.69
N PHE A 96 -8.12 -13.19 -14.22
CA PHE A 96 -7.41 -11.92 -14.29
C PHE A 96 -6.71 -11.64 -12.96
N SER A 97 -5.39 -11.51 -13.02
CA SER A 97 -4.54 -11.27 -11.85
C SER A 97 -3.86 -9.90 -11.98
N CYS A 98 -3.97 -9.06 -10.95
CA CYS A 98 -3.37 -7.72 -10.89
C CYS A 98 -2.40 -7.63 -9.71
N TYR A 99 -1.17 -7.23 -9.98
CA TYR A 99 -0.07 -7.16 -9.03
C TYR A 99 0.44 -5.72 -8.94
N VAL A 100 0.73 -5.27 -7.72
CA VAL A 100 1.35 -3.96 -7.44
C VAL A 100 2.70 -4.19 -6.76
N LEU A 101 3.73 -3.44 -7.16
CA LEU A 101 4.99 -3.45 -6.43
C LEU A 101 4.81 -2.81 -5.05
N VAL A 102 5.30 -3.48 -4.01
CA VAL A 102 5.24 -3.00 -2.62
C VAL A 102 6.63 -3.03 -2.04
N GLU A 103 7.07 -1.90 -1.47
CA GLU A 103 8.28 -1.80 -0.69
C GLU A 103 7.92 -1.64 0.79
N SER A 104 8.53 -2.45 1.66
CA SER A 104 8.16 -2.50 3.08
C SER A 104 9.35 -2.18 3.96
N PHE A 105 9.21 -1.17 4.83
CA PHE A 105 10.13 -0.96 5.93
C PHE A 105 9.67 -1.72 7.14
N VAL A 106 10.54 -2.58 7.67
CA VAL A 106 10.20 -3.53 8.72
C VAL A 106 11.07 -3.28 9.95
N LEU A 107 10.43 -2.90 11.06
CA LEU A 107 11.07 -2.80 12.37
C LEU A 107 10.85 -4.10 13.14
N LYS A 108 11.95 -4.69 13.60
CA LYS A 108 11.95 -5.91 14.43
C LYS A 108 12.61 -5.64 15.76
N ARG A 109 12.12 -6.31 16.80
CA ARG A 109 12.81 -6.43 18.08
C ARG A 109 14.05 -7.30 17.93
N MET A 110 14.93 -7.24 18.92
CA MET A 110 16.12 -8.09 19.00
C MET A 110 15.79 -9.59 19.02
N ASP A 111 14.59 -9.97 19.48
CA ASP A 111 14.08 -11.35 19.43
C ASP A 111 13.52 -11.74 18.04
N GLY A 112 13.69 -10.90 17.03
CA GLY A 112 13.26 -11.13 15.65
C GLY A 112 11.77 -10.87 15.40
N LYS A 113 10.98 -10.54 16.42
CA LYS A 113 9.54 -10.31 16.28
C LYS A 113 9.25 -8.99 15.57
N LEU A 114 8.27 -9.03 14.67
CA LEU A 114 7.78 -7.87 13.94
C LEU A 114 7.10 -6.88 14.91
N VAL A 115 7.54 -5.63 14.87
CA VAL A 115 6.92 -4.52 15.62
C VAL A 115 6.07 -3.69 14.68
N LEU A 116 6.67 -3.22 13.59
CA LEU A 116 6.05 -2.33 12.62
C LEU A 116 6.44 -2.79 11.21
N ALA A 117 5.46 -2.88 10.31
CA ALA A 117 5.69 -2.91 8.87
C ALA A 117 5.02 -1.69 8.26
N TYR A 118 5.77 -0.90 7.49
CA TYR A 118 5.23 0.23 6.76
C TYR A 118 5.43 0.02 5.26
N ASP A 119 4.32 -0.24 4.58
CA ASP A 119 4.26 -0.65 3.18
C ASP A 119 3.96 0.54 2.27
N TYR A 120 4.82 0.74 1.28
CA TYR A 120 4.74 1.72 0.21
C TYR A 120 4.36 1.00 -1.08
N ARG A 121 3.11 1.18 -1.52
CA ARG A 121 2.59 0.60 -2.76
C ARG A 121 2.88 1.54 -3.92
N HIS A 122 3.61 1.04 -4.91
CA HIS A 122 3.94 1.76 -6.13
C HIS A 122 2.81 1.64 -7.13
N THR A 123 1.78 2.49 -7.00
CA THR A 123 0.59 2.45 -7.88
C THR A 123 0.88 2.74 -9.35
N HIS A 124 2.05 3.29 -9.67
CA HIS A 124 2.53 3.46 -11.04
C HIS A 124 3.22 2.20 -11.59
N GLN A 125 3.56 1.23 -10.74
CA GLN A 125 4.18 -0.05 -11.12
C GLN A 125 3.20 -1.21 -10.93
N ILE A 126 2.27 -1.33 -11.87
CA ILE A 126 1.21 -2.35 -11.83
C ILE A 126 1.32 -3.28 -13.02
N ARG A 127 1.27 -4.57 -12.72
CA ARG A 127 1.32 -5.63 -13.71
C ARG A 127 0.03 -6.43 -13.69
N CYS A 128 -0.63 -6.49 -14.83
CA CYS A 128 -1.78 -7.35 -15.03
C CYS A 128 -1.39 -8.56 -15.88
N LYS A 129 -1.98 -9.70 -15.57
CA LYS A 129 -1.80 -10.96 -16.30
C LYS A 129 -3.16 -11.65 -16.46
N TRP A 130 -3.34 -12.27 -17.62
CA TRP A 130 -4.42 -13.20 -17.89
C TRP A 130 -3.88 -14.63 -17.81
N GLU A 131 -4.49 -15.44 -16.96
CA GLU A 131 -4.21 -16.88 -16.82
C GLU A 131 -5.26 -17.69 -17.60
#